data_AF-A0AAP9MRQ6-F1
#
_entry.id   AF-A0AAP9MRQ6-F1
#
_cell.length_a   1.000
_cell.length_b   1.000
_cell.length_c   1.000
_cell.angle_alpha   90.00
_cell.angle_beta   90.00
_cell.angle_gamma   90.00
#
_symmetry.space_group_name_H-M   'P 1'
#
loop_
_entity.id
_entity.type
_entity.pdbx_description
1 polymer ?
#
loop_
_entity_poly.entity_id
_entity_poly.type
_entity_poly.pdbx_seq_one_letter_code
_entity_poly.pdbx_strand_id
1 'polypeptide(L)' 'MANYQLNEQLLEGCRPWIVIFDDVLTAGSHFKAMKSLILQHIPEACILGLFVARTTRGAQII' A
#
# COMPACT_ATOMS: atom_id res chain seq x y z
N MET A 1 -4.30 -16.95 10.22
CA MET A 1 -2.99 -16.28 10.32
C MET A 1 -3.08 -14.95 9.62
N ALA A 2 -2.63 -13.86 10.24
CA ALA A 2 -2.59 -12.55 9.59
C ALA A 2 -1.32 -12.45 8.73
N ASN A 3 -1.48 -12.21 7.43
CA ASN A 3 -0.36 -12.11 6.48
C ASN A 3 0.36 -10.75 6.52
N TYR A 4 -0.17 -9.80 7.30
CA TYR A 4 0.38 -8.46 7.48
C TYR A 4 0.53 -8.16 8.97
N GLN A 5 1.59 -7.44 9.29
CA GLN A 5 1.91 -6.96 10.62
C GLN A 5 2.24 -5.48 10.53
N LEU A 6 1.94 -4.76 11.60
CA LEU A 6 2.19 -3.34 11.72
C LEU A 6 3.17 -3.15 12.88
N ASN A 7 4.22 -2.35 12.66
CA ASN A 7 5.11 -1.96 13.75
C ASN A 7 4.56 -0.69 14.40
N GLU A 8 3.95 -0.85 15.57
CA GLU A 8 3.30 0.24 16.31
C GLU A 8 4.27 1.36 16.70
N GLN A 9 5.57 1.06 16.88
CA GLN A 9 6.59 2.05 17.22
C GLN A 9 6.82 3.07 16.11
N LEU A 10 6.45 2.75 14.87
CA LEU A 10 6.58 3.66 13.72
C LEU A 10 5.33 4.51 13.49
N LEU A 11 4.28 4.37 14.32
CA LEU A 11 3.07 5.16 14.21
C LEU A 11 3.20 6.54 14.85
N GLU A 12 4.19 6.75 15.71
CA GLU A 12 4.40 8.04 16.37
C GLU A 12 4.71 9.12 15.33
N GLY A 13 3.90 10.19 15.33
CA GLY A 13 4.02 11.28 14.35
C GLY A 13 3.52 10.94 12.94
N CYS A 14 2.82 9.81 12.75
CA CYS A 14 2.25 9.45 11.45
C CYS A 14 1.22 10.51 10.99
N ARG A 15 1.33 10.92 9.73
CA ARG A 15 0.47 11.96 9.16
C ARG A 15 -0.91 11.40 8.81
N PRO A 16 -1.96 12.23 8.76
CA PRO A 16 -3.31 11.78 8.41
C PRO A 16 -3.41 11.14 7.02
N TRP A 17 -2.53 11.49 6.09
CA TRP A 17 -2.48 10.92 4.75
C TRP A 17 -1.41 9.85 4.66
N ILE A 18 -1.83 8.61 4.39
CA ILE A 18 -0.98 7.44 4.26
C ILE A 18 -1.09 6.91 2.84
N VAL A 19 0.05 6.65 2.21
CA VAL A 19 0.12 6.07 0.86
C VAL A 19 0.63 4.63 0.97
N ILE A 20 -0.17 3.67 0.50
CA ILE A 20 0.23 2.27 0.38
C ILE A 20 0.84 2.07 -1.01
N PHE A 21 2.12 1.73 -1.04
CA PHE A 21 2.86 1.45 -2.27
C PHE A 21 2.92 -0.05 -2.56
N ASP A 22 2.67 -0.45 -3.81
CA ASP A 22 2.78 -1.84 -4.26
C ASP A 22 3.34 -1.91 -5.69
N ASP A 23 4.09 -2.96 -6.01
CA ASP A 23 4.67 -3.24 -7.33
C ASP A 23 3.86 -4.29 -8.12
N VAL A 24 2.92 -4.98 -7.46
CA VAL A 24 1.99 -5.94 -8.09
C VAL A 24 0.53 -5.65 -7.73
N LEU A 25 -0.28 -5.27 -8.73
CA LEU A 25 -1.72 -5.09 -8.57
C LEU A 25 -2.47 -6.21 -9.30
N THR A 26 -2.96 -7.18 -8.54
CA THR A 26 -3.87 -8.22 -9.03
C THR A 26 -5.32 -7.87 -8.67
N ALA A 27 -5.96 -8.63 -7.78
CA ALA A 27 -7.30 -8.35 -7.26
C ALA A 27 -7.32 -7.24 -6.19
N GLY A 28 -6.16 -6.68 -5.83
CA GLY A 28 -6.03 -5.63 -4.81
C GLY A 28 -6.29 -6.12 -3.37
N SER A 29 -6.24 -7.43 -3.13
CA SER A 29 -6.40 -8.02 -1.79
C SER A 29 -5.32 -7.53 -0.81
N HIS A 30 -4.10 -7.30 -1.30
CA HIS A 30 -2.99 -6.75 -0.54
C HIS A 30 -3.31 -5.34 -0.03
N PHE A 31 -3.70 -4.44 -0.94
CA PHE A 31 -4.16 -3.10 -0.59
C PHE A 31 -5.29 -3.12 0.44
N LYS A 32 -6.32 -3.95 0.24
CA LYS A 32 -7.44 -4.05 1.19
C LYS A 32 -7.00 -4.53 2.57
N ALA A 33 -6.16 -5.55 2.64
CA ALA A 33 -5.69 -6.10 3.91
C ALA A 33 -4.84 -5.09 4.68
N MET A 34 -3.90 -4.41 4.01
CA MET A 34 -3.09 -3.35 4.61
C MET A 34 -3.95 -2.16 5.04
N LYS A 35 -4.88 -1.71 4.18
CA LYS A 35 -5.82 -0.63 4.50
C LYS A 35 -6.62 -0.94 5.76
N SER A 36 -7.19 -2.14 5.85
CA SER A 36 -7.94 -2.56 7.04
C SER A 36 -7.06 -2.61 8.29
N LEU A 37 -5.84 -3.13 8.20
CA LEU A 37 -4.90 -3.18 9.32
C LEU A 37 -4.52 -1.78 9.80
N ILE A 38 -4.24 -0.85 8.89
CA ILE A 38 -3.90 0.53 9.23
C ILE A 38 -5.09 1.24 9.89
N LEU A 39 -6.30 1.12 9.34
CA LEU A 39 -7.50 1.77 9.90
C LEU A 39 -7.92 1.21 11.26
N GLN A 40 -7.51 -0.02 11.60
CA GLN A 40 -7.68 -0.55 12.96
C GLN A 40 -6.83 0.19 14.00
N HIS A 41 -5.69 0.77 13.60
CA HIS A 41 -4.76 1.48 14.49
C HIS A 41 -4.85 3.00 14.36
N ILE A 42 -5.16 3.51 13.15
CA ILE A 42 -5.36 4.94 12.85
C ILE A 42 -6.69 5.11 12.10
N PRO A 43 -7.84 5.12 12.81
CA PRO A 43 -9.16 5.12 12.19
C PRO A 43 -9.44 6.33 11.28
N GLU A 44 -8.87 7.48 11.60
CA GLU A 44 -9.06 8.74 10.87
C GLU A 44 -8.10 8.90 9.68
N ALA A 45 -7.25 7.90 9.39
CA ALA A 45 -6.30 8.00 8.30
C ALA A 45 -6.98 8.01 6.93
N CYS A 46 -6.58 8.95 6.09
CA CYS A 46 -6.88 8.99 4.67
C CYS A 46 -5.87 8.13 3.92
N ILE A 47 -6.33 7.03 3.32
CA ILE A 47 -5.45 6.04 2.67
C ILE A 47 -5.57 6.12 1.15
N LEU A 48 -4.45 6.36 0.48
CA LEU A 48 -4.30 6.31 -0.98
C LEU A 48 -3.48 5.07 -1.38
N GLY A 49 -3.91 4.36 -2.42
CA GLY A 49 -3.10 3.29 -3.03
C GLY A 49 -2.30 3.83 -4.21
N LEU A 50 -1.00 3.53 -4.25
CA LEU A 50 -0.11 3.86 -5.36
C LEU A 50 0.58 2.59 -5.86
N PHE A 51 0.20 2.19 -7.07
CA PHE A 51 0.80 1.07 -7.75
C PHE A 51 1.87 1.55 -8.75
N VAL A 52 3.08 1.02 -8.64
CA VAL A 52 4.20 1.39 -9.51
C VAL A 52 4.78 0.13 -10.13
N ALA A 53 4.43 -0.13 -11.39
CA ALA A 53 4.99 -1.24 -12.16
C ALA A 53 5.87 -0.76 -13.31
N ARG A 54 6.88 -1.58 -13.62
CA ARG A 54 7.70 -1.39 -14.81
C ARG A 54 6.91 -1.78 -16.06
N THR A 55 6.77 -0.84 -16.99
CA THR A 55 6.32 -1.15 -18.36
C THR A 55 7.52 -1.54 -19.22
N THR A 56 7.48 -2.70 -19.87
CA THR A 56 8.44 -3.04 -20.92
C THR A 56 7.97 -2.41 -22.22
N ARG A 57 8.59 -1.29 -22.62
CA ARG A 57 8.43 -0.78 -23.99
C ARG A 57 9.29 -1.64 -24.89
N GLY A 58 8.67 -2.50 -25.69
CA GLY A 58 9.41 -3.27 -26.70
C GLY A 58 10.20 -2.30 -27.58
N ALA A 59 11.51 -2.50 -27.71
CA ALA A 59 12.31 -1.73 -28.64
C ALA A 59 11.71 -1.90 -30.04
N GLN A 60 11.16 -0.84 -30.61
CA GLN A 60 10.86 -0.80 -32.04
C GLN A 60 12.21 -0.84 -32.75
N ILE A 61 12.56 -1.99 -33.31
CA ILE A 61 13.66 -2.10 -34.25
C ILE A 61 13.16 -1.41 -35.52
N ILE A 62 13.68 -0.20 -35.77
CA ILE A 62 13.58 0.48 -37.07
C ILE A 62 14.67 -0.10 -37.96
#